data_AF-A0A0W0FSH8-F1
#
_entry.id   AF-A0A0W0FSH8-F1
#
_cell.length_a   1.000
_cell.length_b   1.000
_cell.length_c   1.000
_cell.angle_alpha   90.00
_cell.angle_beta   90.00
_cell.angle_gamma   90.00
#
_symmetry.space_group_name_H-M   'P 1'
#
loop_
_entity.id
_entity.type
_entity.pdbx_description
1 polymer ?
#
loop_
_entity_poly.entity_id
_entity_poly.type
_entity_poly.pdbx_seq_one_letter_code
_entity_poly.pdbx_strand_id
1 'polypeptide(L)' 'MAIALSLACLFSYVPWFQFVFLTRGVNVEFYFLPMAYGVGLVFLDEMRKWYNRTHPKSLLARLAW' A
#
# COMPACT_ATOMS: atom_id res chain seq x y z
N MET A 1 4.83 9.73 -2.33
CA MET A 1 3.52 9.45 -2.97
C MET A 1 3.43 10.04 -4.37
N ALA A 2 3.65 11.35 -4.55
CA ALA A 2 3.56 12.00 -5.88
C ALA A 2 4.41 11.32 -6.96
N ILE A 3 5.70 11.06 -6.68
CA ILE A 3 6.61 10.40 -7.64
C ILE A 3 6.13 8.99 -8.02
N ALA A 4 5.62 8.22 -7.06
CA ALA A 4 5.10 6.88 -7.32
C ALA A 4 3.83 6.89 -8.18
N LEU A 5 2.92 7.86 -7.93
CA LEU A 5 1.73 8.06 -8.76
C LEU A 5 2.09 8.52 -10.18
N SER A 6 3.05 9.44 -10.30
CA SER A 6 3.56 9.90 -11.60
C SER A 6 4.21 8.76 -12.39
N LEU A 7 4.99 7.89 -11.73
CA LEU A 7 5.54 6.70 -12.36
C LEU A 7 4.44 5.73 -12.79
N ALA A 8 3.44 5.48 -11.95
CA ALA A 8 2.32 4.62 -12.31
C ALA A 8 1.52 5.15 -13.52
N CYS A 9 1.33 6.46 -13.63
CA CYS A 9 0.75 7.07 -14.83
C CYS A 9 1.67 6.98 -16.06
N LEU A 10 2.98 7.21 -15.89
CA LEU A 10 3.96 7.06 -16.98
C LEU A 10 3.97 5.64 -17.54
N PHE A 11 4.03 4.61 -16.68
CA PHE A 11 4.05 3.21 -17.11
C PHE A 11 2.72 2.74 -17.70
N SER A 12 1.59 3.29 -17.25
CA SER A 12 0.26 2.83 -17.71
C SER A 12 -0.22 3.52 -18.98
N TYR A 13 0.22 4.75 -19.30
CA TYR A 13 -0.31 5.52 -20.44
C TYR A 13 0.69 5.83 -21.54
N VAL A 14 2.00 5.63 -21.33
CA VAL A 14 2.99 5.85 -22.40
C VAL A 14 3.03 4.61 -23.31
N PRO A 15 2.72 4.74 -24.61
CA PRO A 15 2.55 3.60 -25.52
C PRO A 15 3.84 2.78 -25.67
N TRP A 16 5.02 3.42 -25.65
CA TRP A 16 6.30 2.72 -25.73
C TRP A 16 6.50 1.71 -24.57
N PHE A 17 6.09 2.08 -23.36
CA PHE A 17 6.18 1.19 -22.19
C PHE A 17 5.13 0.08 -22.22
N GLN A 18 3.92 0.35 -22.72
CA GLN A 18 2.87 -0.67 -22.86
C GLN A 18 3.28 -1.82 -23.79
N PHE A 19 3.94 -1.52 -24.91
CA PHE A 19 4.40 -2.55 -25.84
C PHE A 19 5.58 -3.37 -25.30
N VAL A 20 6.47 -2.77 -24.51
CA VAL A 20 7.65 -3.46 -23.96
C VAL A 20 7.29 -4.32 -22.74
N PHE A 21 6.42 -3.82 -21.85
CA PHE A 21 6.03 -4.52 -20.63
C PHE A 21 4.75 -5.35 -20.79
N LEU A 22 4.12 -5.36 -21.98
CA LEU A 22 2.78 -5.94 -22.21
C LEU A 22 1.74 -5.45 -21.20
N THR A 23 1.87 -4.21 -20.72
CA THR A 23 0.94 -3.61 -19.76
C THR A 23 -0.23 -2.96 -20.50
N ARG A 24 -1.44 -3.13 -19.97
CA ARG A 24 -2.65 -2.46 -20.47
C ARG A 24 -2.95 -1.22 -19.63
N GLY A 25 -3.61 -0.24 -20.22
CA GLY A 25 -4.12 0.92 -19.49
C GLY A 25 -5.00 0.45 -18.33
N VAL A 26 -4.65 0.84 -17.10
CA VAL A 26 -5.38 0.47 -15.89
C VAL A 26 -6.48 1.50 -15.65
N ASN A 27 -7.71 1.04 -15.40
CA ASN A 27 -8.82 1.93 -15.04
C ASN A 27 -8.55 2.59 -13.68
N VAL A 28 -9.00 3.83 -13.52
CA VAL A 28 -8.76 4.66 -12.32
C VAL A 28 -9.21 3.95 -11.02
N GLU A 29 -10.24 3.11 -11.09
CA GLU A 29 -10.79 2.33 -9.97
C GLU A 29 -9.74 1.43 -9.30
N PHE A 30 -8.82 0.85 -10.08
CA PHE A 30 -7.79 -0.05 -9.53
C PHE A 30 -6.68 0.68 -8.77
N TYR A 31 -6.54 2.01 -8.95
CA TYR A 31 -5.63 2.82 -8.15
C TYR A 31 -6.13 3.00 -6.71
N PHE A 32 -7.43 2.83 -6.46
CA PHE A 32 -8.01 2.93 -5.12
C PHE A 32 -7.77 1.69 -4.26
N LEU A 33 -7.58 0.51 -4.86
CA LEU A 33 -7.26 -0.72 -4.14
C LEU A 33 -6.01 -0.55 -3.24
N PRO A 34 -4.81 -0.20 -3.76
CA PRO A 34 -3.63 -0.03 -2.92
C PRO A 34 -3.76 1.13 -1.92
N MET A 35 -4.55 2.16 -2.22
CA MET A 35 -4.87 3.21 -1.25
C MET A 35 -5.68 2.66 -0.06
N ALA A 36 -6.73 1.88 -0.33
CA ALA A 36 -7.54 1.24 0.70
C ALA A 36 -6.71 0.27 1.55
N TYR A 37 -5.85 -0.54 0.92
CA TYR A 37 -4.92 -1.41 1.63
C TYR A 37 -3.91 -0.62 2.47
N GLY A 38 -3.39 0.50 1.96
CA GLY A 38 -2.48 1.37 2.71
C GLY A 38 -3.13 1.93 3.98
N VAL A 39 -4.37 2.42 3.87
CA VAL A 39 -5.14 2.90 5.03
C VAL A 39 -5.40 1.77 6.03
N GLY A 40 -5.82 0.60 5.56
CA GLY A 40 -6.04 -0.56 6.41
C GLY A 40 -4.77 -1.00 7.14
N LEU A 41 -3.62 -0.94 6.48
CA LEU A 41 -2.33 -1.33 7.04
C LEU A 41 -1.83 -0.34 8.10
N VAL A 42 -2.01 0.96 7.88
CA VAL A 42 -1.73 1.99 8.89
C VAL A 42 -2.62 1.81 10.11
N PHE A 43 -3.91 1.53 9.89
CA PHE A 43 -4.86 1.28 10.98
C PHE A 43 -4.44 0.06 11.80
N LEU A 44 -4.09 -1.05 11.13
CA LEU A 44 -3.60 -2.26 11.79
C LEU A 44 -2.31 -2.02 12.58
N ASP A 45 -1.36 -1.25 12.05
CA ASP A 45 -0.12 -0.96 12.75
C ASP A 45 -0.34 -0.05 13.97
N GLU A 46 -1.25 0.92 13.89
CA GLU A 46 -1.57 1.77 15.02
C GLU A 46 -2.38 1.02 16.09
N MET A 47 -3.31 0.15 15.69
CA MET A 47 -3.99 -0.78 16.59
C MET A 47 -3.00 -1.70 17.31
N ARG A 48 -2.01 -2.23 16.58
CA ARG A 48 -0.95 -3.06 17.17
C ARG A 48 -0.13 -2.29 18.20
N LYS A 49 0.28 -1.06 17.88
CA LYS A 49 1.03 -0.19 18.82
C LYS A 49 0.20 0.14 20.06
N TRP A 50 -1.08 0.46 19.89
CA TRP A 50 -2.00 0.75 21.00
C TRP A 50 -2.18 -0.47 21.91
N TYR A 51 -2.38 -1.65 21.32
CA TYR A 51 -2.52 -2.90 22.08
C TYR A 51 -1.23 -3.22 22.87
N ASN A 52 -0.07 -3.03 22.24
CA ASN A 52 1.22 -3.29 22.88
C ASN A 52 1.52 -2.32 24.04
N ARG A 53 1.11 -1.03 23.92
CA ARG A 53 1.23 -0.03 25.01
C ARG A 53 0.29 -0.32 26.18
N THR A 54 -0.89 -0.87 25.92
CA THR A 54 -1.90 -1.17 26.95
C THR A 54 -1.60 -2.49 27.68
N HIS A 55 -1.00 -3.47 27.00
CA HIS A 55 -0.70 -4.79 27.55
C HIS A 55 0.77 -5.19 27.34
N PRO A 56 1.72 -4.57 28.07
CA PRO A 56 3.16 -4.75 27.86
C PRO A 56 3.69 -6.17 28.16
N LYS A 57 2.90 -7.02 28.86
CA LYS A 57 3.26 -8.42 29.16
C LYS A 57 2.54 -9.47 28.29
N SER A 58 1.78 -9.04 27.27
CA SER A 58 1.04 -9.95 26.38
C SER A 58 1.98 -10.77 25.48
N LEU A 59 1.56 -11.97 25.05
CA LEU A 59 2.27 -12.74 24.02
C LEU A 59 2.42 -11.96 22.71
N LEU A 60 1.44 -11.12 22.37
CA LEU A 60 1.49 -10.19 21.24
C LEU A 60 2.58 -9.13 21.38
N ALA A 61 2.90 -8.70 22.61
CA ALA A 61 4.01 -7.78 22.88
C ALA A 61 5.37 -8.45 22.62
N ARG A 62 5.49 -9.75 22.95
CA ARG A 62 6.70 -10.55 22.72
C ARG A 62 6.88 -10.98 21.26
N LEU A 63 5.81 -11.11 20.49
CA LEU A 63 5.85 -11.40 19.04
C LEU A 63 6.05 -10.15 18.18
N ALA A 64 5.74 -8.98 18.72
CA ALA A 64 5.86 -7.69 18.05
C ALA A 64 7.29 -7.11 18.04
N TRP A 65 8.19 -7.73 18.80
CA TRP A 65 9.62 -7.43 18.94
C TRP A 65 10.43 -8.58 18.35
#